data_AF-A0AAD1WZM6-F1
#
_entry.id   AF-A0AAD1WZM6-F1
#
_cell.length_a   1.000
_cell.length_b   1.000
_cell.length_c   1.000
_cell.angle_alpha   90.00
_cell.angle_beta   90.00
_cell.angle_gamma   90.00
#
_symmetry.space_group_name_H-M   'P 1'
#
loop_
_entity.id
_entity.type
_entity.pdbx_description
1 polymer ?
#
loop_
_entity_poly.entity_id
_entity_poly.type
_entity_poly.pdbx_seq_one_letter_code
_entity_poly.pdbx_strand_id
1 'polypeptide(L)'
;MEPAGLQDLSPIMEPAGLQDLSPIMEPAGLQDLSPIMEPEGLQDLSPIMEPEGLQDLSPIMEPEGLQDLSPIMEPEGLQDLSPIMEPEGLQDLSPIMEPEGLQDLSPIMEPGGLQDLSPIMEPGGLQDLSPIMEPGGLQDLSPIMEPEGLQDLSPIMEPGGLQDFPLLSTYRTQGVLY
;
A
#
# COMPACT_ATOMS: atom_id res chain seq x y z
N MET A 1 -12.14 30.07 -14.75
CA MET A 1 -10.73 29.70 -14.51
C MET A 1 -10.82 28.55 -13.54
N GLU A 2 -10.66 27.33 -14.03
CA GLU A 2 -10.28 26.24 -13.13
C GLU A 2 -8.95 26.65 -12.47
N PRO A 3 -8.77 26.44 -11.16
CA PRO A 3 -7.44 26.53 -10.60
C PRO A 3 -6.56 25.58 -11.41
N ALA A 4 -5.40 26.06 -11.86
CA ALA A 4 -4.39 25.18 -12.43
C ALA A 4 -4.01 24.20 -11.30
N GLY A 5 -4.53 22.97 -11.37
CA GLY A 5 -4.12 21.90 -10.47
C GLY A 5 -2.60 21.83 -10.51
N LEU A 6 -1.98 21.68 -9.33
CA LEU A 6 -0.56 21.38 -9.29
C LEU A 6 -0.38 20.05 -10.02
N GLN A 7 0.48 20.06 -11.04
CA GLN A 7 0.83 18.88 -11.83
C GLN A 7 2.20 18.39 -11.33
N ASP A 8 2.38 17.08 -11.32
CA ASP A 8 3.65 16.39 -11.07
C ASP A 8 4.33 16.76 -9.73
N LEU A 9 3.89 16.15 -8.63
CA LEU A 9 4.59 16.23 -7.33
C LEU A 9 5.29 14.92 -6.99
N SER A 10 6.58 14.99 -6.69
CA SER A 10 7.38 13.82 -6.26
C SER A 10 8.25 14.17 -5.05
N PRO A 11 7.66 14.38 -3.86
CA PRO A 11 8.44 14.67 -2.65
C PRO A 11 9.25 13.44 -2.23
N ILE A 12 10.47 13.66 -1.72
CA ILE A 12 11.40 12.60 -1.29
C ILE A 12 11.69 12.78 0.20
N MET A 13 11.68 11.69 0.97
CA MET A 13 12.02 11.67 2.40
C MET A 13 13.02 10.54 2.70
N GLU A 14 14.21 10.91 3.21
CA GLU A 14 15.30 9.99 3.55
C GLU A 14 15.74 10.17 5.03
N PRO A 15 14.92 9.78 6.03
CA PRO A 15 15.27 9.91 7.44
C PRO A 15 16.12 8.72 7.90
N ALA A 16 17.12 8.97 8.74
CA ALA A 16 18.03 7.93 9.24
C ALA A 16 18.11 7.89 10.78
N GLY A 17 18.04 6.70 11.35
CA GLY A 17 18.31 6.44 12.78
C GLY A 17 17.33 7.08 13.76
N LEU A 18 16.06 7.22 13.37
CA LEU A 18 14.97 7.65 14.26
C LEU A 18 14.29 6.43 14.89
N GLN A 19 13.55 6.65 15.97
CA GLN A 19 12.77 5.59 16.62
C GLN A 19 11.34 5.57 16.11
N ASP A 20 10.69 6.74 16.07
CA ASP A 20 9.28 6.88 15.71
C ASP A 20 9.16 7.94 14.60
N LEU A 21 8.60 7.55 13.45
CA LEU A 21 8.33 8.47 12.36
C LEU A 21 6.93 8.25 11.78
N SER A 22 6.12 9.29 11.79
CA SER A 22 4.73 9.23 11.29
C SER A 22 4.43 10.44 10.41
N PRO A 23 4.95 10.49 9.18
CA PRO A 23 4.70 11.59 8.27
C PRO A 23 3.26 11.49 7.73
N ILE A 24 2.62 12.64 7.54
CA ILE A 24 1.23 12.74 7.05
C ILE A 24 1.24 13.54 5.75
N MET A 25 0.50 13.07 4.75
CA MET A 25 0.32 13.74 3.47
C MET A 25 -1.16 13.79 3.09
N GLU A 26 -1.70 15.00 2.98
CA GLU A 26 -3.11 15.29 2.63
C GLU A 26 -3.20 16.20 1.38
N PRO A 27 -2.83 15.72 0.18
CA PRO A 27 -2.89 16.53 -1.03
C PRO A 27 -4.28 16.49 -1.66
N ALA A 28 -4.72 17.61 -2.25
CA ALA A 28 -6.03 17.72 -2.88
C ALA A 28 -5.94 18.23 -4.31
N GLY A 29 -6.65 17.58 -5.25
CA GLY A 29 -6.85 18.03 -6.62
C GLY A 29 -5.57 18.10 -7.47
N LEU A 30 -4.66 17.15 -7.29
CA LEU A 30 -3.50 16.95 -8.15
C LEU A 30 -3.83 15.95 -9.27
N GLN A 31 -3.03 16.00 -10.34
CA GLN A 31 -3.07 14.96 -11.36
C GLN A 31 -2.13 13.83 -10.99
N ASP A 32 -0.86 14.14 -10.73
CA ASP A 32 0.19 13.15 -10.55
C ASP A 32 0.94 13.38 -9.24
N LEU A 33 0.97 12.36 -8.38
CA LEU A 33 1.67 12.38 -7.11
C LEU A 33 2.48 11.09 -6.91
N SER A 34 3.80 11.21 -6.75
CA SER A 34 4.73 10.08 -6.60
C SER A 34 5.73 10.32 -5.47
N PRO A 35 5.28 10.29 -4.20
CA PRO A 35 6.14 10.49 -3.05
C PRO A 35 7.06 9.28 -2.87
N ILE A 36 8.31 9.53 -2.47
CA ILE A 36 9.31 8.50 -2.23
C ILE A 36 9.78 8.58 -0.78
N MET A 37 9.86 7.43 -0.12
CA MET A 37 10.30 7.30 1.27
C MET A 37 11.35 6.22 1.40
N GLU A 38 12.58 6.62 1.71
CA GLU A 38 13.78 5.77 1.81
C GLU A 38 14.43 5.91 3.20
N PRO A 39 13.81 5.37 4.27
CA PRO A 39 14.35 5.50 5.62
C PRO A 39 15.33 4.38 5.96
N GLU A 40 16.39 4.74 6.68
CA GLU A 40 17.44 3.80 7.10
C GLU A 40 17.42 3.59 8.63
N GLY A 41 17.37 2.33 9.06
CA GLY A 41 17.59 1.92 10.45
C GLY A 41 16.57 2.50 11.43
N LEU A 42 15.30 2.50 11.05
CA LEU A 42 14.19 2.93 11.90
C LEU A 42 13.64 1.77 12.73
N GLN A 43 12.98 2.11 13.83
CA GLN A 43 12.22 1.14 14.61
C GLN A 43 10.77 1.11 14.13
N ASP A 44 10.08 2.25 14.23
CA ASP A 44 8.65 2.35 14.01
C ASP A 44 8.37 3.43 12.93
N LEU A 45 7.74 3.02 11.84
CA LEU A 45 7.36 3.89 10.72
C LEU A 45 5.87 3.74 10.41
N SER A 46 5.11 4.82 10.52
CA SER A 46 3.66 4.85 10.31
C SER A 46 3.22 6.04 9.46
N PRO A 47 3.55 6.06 8.16
CA PRO A 47 3.15 7.13 7.26
C PRO A 47 1.65 7.04 6.95
N ILE A 48 1.02 8.20 6.84
CA ILE A 48 -0.40 8.34 6.54
C ILE A 48 -0.56 9.15 5.26
N MET A 49 -1.39 8.66 4.34
CA MET A 49 -1.67 9.30 3.06
C MET A 49 -3.18 9.38 2.82
N GLU A 50 -3.71 10.60 2.85
CA GLU A 50 -5.14 10.91 2.75
C GLU A 50 -5.39 11.91 1.59
N PRO A 51 -5.24 11.48 0.33
CA PRO A 51 -5.42 12.37 -0.82
C PRO A 51 -6.89 12.46 -1.26
N GLU A 52 -7.29 13.63 -1.71
CA GLU A 52 -8.64 13.89 -2.22
C GLU A 52 -8.62 14.25 -3.72
N GLY A 53 -9.41 13.53 -4.52
CA GLY A 53 -9.69 13.87 -5.92
C GLY A 53 -8.43 13.86 -6.79
N LEU A 54 -7.63 12.80 -6.66
CA LEU A 54 -6.42 12.57 -7.45
C LEU A 54 -6.70 11.69 -8.68
N GLN A 55 -5.89 11.85 -9.71
CA GLN A 55 -5.91 10.94 -10.85
C GLN A 55 -4.91 9.81 -10.64
N ASP A 56 -3.64 10.13 -10.50
CA ASP A 56 -2.53 9.19 -10.46
C ASP A 56 -1.74 9.33 -9.16
N LEU A 57 -1.68 8.23 -8.39
CA LEU A 57 -0.91 8.15 -7.15
C LEU A 57 0.00 6.92 -7.17
N SER A 58 1.31 7.16 -7.09
CA SER A 58 2.35 6.11 -7.14
C SER A 58 3.40 6.32 -6.05
N PRO A 59 3.06 6.10 -4.77
CA PRO A 59 4.01 6.23 -3.68
C PRO A 59 4.98 5.05 -3.68
N ILE A 60 6.23 5.33 -3.37
CA ILE A 60 7.31 4.35 -3.29
C ILE A 60 7.88 4.35 -1.87
N MET A 61 8.07 3.16 -1.30
CA MET A 61 8.58 2.97 0.04
C MET A 61 9.66 1.88 0.07
N GLU A 62 10.89 2.30 0.33
CA GLU A 62 12.10 1.47 0.27
C GLU A 62 12.90 1.60 1.58
N PRO A 63 12.38 1.10 2.72
CA PRO A 63 13.08 1.19 4.00
C PRO A 63 14.15 0.09 4.12
N GLU A 64 15.30 0.45 4.69
CA GLU A 64 16.37 -0.50 5.02
C GLU A 64 16.44 -0.74 6.53
N GLY A 65 16.35 -2.01 6.96
CA GLY A 65 16.56 -2.43 8.35
C GLY A 65 15.52 -1.86 9.33
N LEU A 66 14.25 -1.93 8.96
CA LEU A 66 13.10 -1.45 9.75
C LEU A 66 12.50 -2.59 10.59
N GLN A 67 12.04 -2.31 11.81
CA GLN A 67 11.31 -3.32 12.61
C GLN A 67 9.82 -3.31 12.26
N ASP A 68 9.15 -2.19 12.49
CA ASP A 68 7.70 -2.09 12.39
C ASP A 68 7.30 -1.06 11.32
N LEU A 69 6.57 -1.54 10.30
CA LEU A 69 6.02 -0.70 9.24
C LEU A 69 4.50 -0.81 9.22
N SER A 70 3.80 0.32 9.43
CA SER A 70 2.34 0.38 9.43
C SER A 70 1.82 1.60 8.64
N PRO A 71 1.96 1.58 7.30
CA PRO A 71 1.48 2.66 6.45
C PRO A 71 -0.05 2.60 6.33
N ILE A 72 -0.67 3.76 6.31
CA ILE A 72 -2.12 3.93 6.14
C ILE A 72 -2.37 4.73 4.88
N MET A 73 -3.30 4.25 4.06
CA MET A 73 -3.68 4.89 2.80
C MET A 73 -5.20 4.94 2.65
N GLU A 74 -5.73 6.16 2.70
CA GLU A 74 -7.17 6.47 2.71
C GLU A 74 -7.50 7.52 1.64
N PRO A 75 -7.36 7.20 0.33
CA PRO A 75 -7.67 8.15 -0.73
C PRO A 75 -9.18 8.23 -0.99
N GLU A 76 -9.68 9.44 -1.25
CA GLU A 76 -11.06 9.68 -1.68
C GLU A 76 -11.11 10.08 -3.16
N GLY A 77 -11.85 9.33 -3.96
CA GLY A 77 -12.11 9.63 -5.37
C GLY A 77 -10.85 9.59 -6.23
N LEU A 78 -10.11 8.49 -6.16
CA LEU A 78 -8.86 8.25 -6.89
C LEU A 78 -9.10 7.38 -8.13
N GLN A 79 -8.40 7.66 -9.23
CA GLN A 79 -8.50 6.84 -10.44
C GLN A 79 -7.52 5.68 -10.41
N ASP A 80 -6.25 5.99 -10.27
CA ASP A 80 -5.14 5.05 -10.43
C ASP A 80 -4.25 5.08 -9.18
N LEU A 81 -4.18 3.95 -8.48
CA LEU A 81 -3.34 3.76 -7.30
C LEU A 81 -2.35 2.62 -7.50
N SER A 82 -1.06 2.95 -7.54
CA SER A 82 0.03 1.97 -7.74
C SER A 82 1.15 2.14 -6.71
N PRO A 83 0.90 1.80 -5.43
CA PRO A 83 1.92 1.88 -4.39
C PRO A 83 2.95 0.75 -4.57
N ILE A 84 4.21 1.08 -4.35
CA ILE A 84 5.33 0.15 -4.41
C ILE A 84 5.99 0.09 -3.03
N MET A 85 6.23 -1.13 -2.55
CA MET A 85 6.86 -1.37 -1.26
C MET A 85 7.96 -2.43 -1.39
N GLU A 86 9.21 -2.01 -1.22
CA GLU A 86 10.41 -2.85 -1.41
C GLU A 86 11.34 -2.75 -0.18
N PRO A 87 10.92 -3.21 1.01
CA PRO A 87 11.73 -3.10 2.20
C PRO A 87 12.84 -4.16 2.22
N GLU A 88 14.04 -3.76 2.63
CA GLU A 88 15.16 -4.67 2.88
C GLU A 88 15.27 -5.02 4.36
N GLY A 89 14.89 -6.25 4.73
CA GLY A 89 15.02 -6.77 6.09
C GLY A 89 14.03 -6.14 7.06
N LEU A 90 12.74 -6.45 6.85
CA LEU A 90 11.62 -5.98 7.67
C LEU A 90 11.12 -7.09 8.59
N GLN A 91 10.78 -6.73 9.83
CA GLN A 91 10.21 -7.69 10.78
C GLN A 91 8.71 -7.78 10.57
N ASP A 92 8.01 -6.68 10.83
CA ASP A 92 6.56 -6.63 10.90
C ASP A 92 6.03 -5.59 9.90
N LEU A 93 5.14 -6.03 9.01
CA LEU A 93 4.50 -5.19 8.01
C LEU A 93 2.98 -5.30 8.10
N SER A 94 2.32 -4.19 8.44
CA SER A 94 0.87 -4.12 8.61
C SER A 94 0.27 -2.92 7.86
N PRO A 95 0.26 -2.94 6.52
CA PRO A 95 -0.32 -1.86 5.73
C PRO A 95 -1.84 -1.90 5.81
N ILE A 96 -2.45 -0.71 5.87
CA ILE A 96 -3.90 -0.52 5.85
C ILE A 96 -4.25 0.31 4.61
N MET A 97 -5.24 -0.17 3.87
CA MET A 97 -5.73 0.49 2.66
C MET A 97 -7.26 0.54 2.66
N GLU A 98 -7.81 1.74 2.79
CA GLU A 98 -9.25 2.00 2.89
C GLU A 98 -9.68 3.10 1.91
N PRO A 99 -9.54 2.89 0.58
CA PRO A 99 -9.90 3.91 -0.38
C PRO A 99 -11.43 4.00 -0.57
N GLU A 100 -11.96 5.21 -0.73
CA GLU A 100 -13.35 5.44 -1.12
C GLU A 100 -13.43 5.85 -2.59
N GLY A 101 -14.11 5.05 -3.42
CA GLY A 101 -14.32 5.32 -4.84
C GLY A 101 -13.03 5.27 -5.66
N LEU A 102 -12.37 4.10 -5.69
CA LEU A 102 -11.15 3.84 -6.45
C LEU A 102 -11.46 3.04 -7.73
N GLN A 103 -10.91 3.44 -8.88
CA GLN A 103 -11.07 2.65 -10.10
C GLN A 103 -10.06 1.51 -10.12
N ASP A 104 -8.78 1.83 -10.18
CA ASP A 104 -7.73 0.86 -10.44
C ASP A 104 -6.71 0.83 -9.29
N LEU A 105 -6.51 -0.35 -8.71
CA LEU A 105 -5.58 -0.58 -7.61
C LEU A 105 -4.58 -1.69 -7.97
N SER A 106 -3.30 -1.31 -8.07
CA SER A 106 -2.21 -2.22 -8.46
C SER A 106 -1.02 -2.12 -7.49
N PRO A 107 -1.17 -2.56 -6.23
CA PRO A 107 -0.08 -2.51 -5.26
C PRO A 107 0.97 -3.57 -5.58
N ILE A 108 2.23 -3.20 -5.42
CA ILE A 108 3.39 -4.07 -5.59
C ILE A 108 4.13 -4.18 -4.25
N MET A 109 4.42 -5.40 -3.84
CA MET A 109 5.14 -5.70 -2.60
C MET A 109 6.26 -6.71 -2.86
N GLU A 110 7.51 -6.25 -2.81
CA GLU A 110 8.72 -7.05 -3.10
C GLU A 110 9.76 -6.92 -1.97
N PRO A 111 9.45 -7.36 -0.74
CA PRO A 111 10.40 -7.27 0.36
C PRO A 111 11.56 -8.27 0.15
N GLY A 112 12.79 -7.84 0.40
CA GLY A 112 13.97 -8.71 0.34
C GLY A 112 13.93 -9.85 1.38
N GLY A 113 13.20 -9.62 2.48
CA GLY A 113 12.86 -10.60 3.51
C GLY A 113 11.91 -9.99 4.53
N LEU A 114 10.89 -10.75 4.93
CA LEU A 114 9.82 -10.32 5.83
C LEU A 114 9.48 -11.44 6.82
N GLN A 115 9.31 -11.12 8.11
CA GLN A 115 8.83 -12.13 9.06
C GLN A 115 7.31 -12.19 9.02
N ASP A 116 6.65 -11.10 9.39
CA ASP A 116 5.21 -11.07 9.59
C ASP A 116 4.57 -10.05 8.64
N LEU A 117 3.59 -10.50 7.86
CA LEU A 117 2.83 -9.67 6.93
C LEU A 117 1.32 -9.76 7.23
N SER A 118 0.72 -8.64 7.65
CA SER A 118 -0.70 -8.55 8.01
C SER A 118 -1.40 -7.38 7.31
N PRO A 119 -1.56 -7.41 5.98
CA PRO A 119 -2.20 -6.34 5.23
C PRO A 119 -3.71 -6.35 5.46
N ILE A 120 -4.29 -5.15 5.55
CA ILE A 120 -5.73 -4.92 5.62
C ILE A 120 -6.16 -4.10 4.41
N MET A 121 -7.19 -4.57 3.70
CA MET A 121 -7.75 -3.89 2.54
C MET A 121 -9.28 -3.85 2.64
N GLU A 122 -9.84 -2.66 2.87
CA GLU A 122 -11.28 -2.43 3.06
C GLU A 122 -11.78 -1.27 2.17
N PRO A 123 -11.69 -1.39 0.83
CA PRO A 123 -12.09 -0.31 -0.07
C PRO A 123 -13.62 -0.17 -0.15
N GLY A 124 -14.09 1.08 -0.11
CA GLY A 124 -15.47 1.47 -0.37
C GLY A 124 -15.68 1.81 -1.85
N GLY A 125 -16.00 0.83 -2.69
CA GLY A 125 -16.20 1.02 -4.13
C GLY A 125 -14.89 0.97 -4.91
N LEU A 126 -14.38 -0.25 -5.12
CA LEU A 126 -13.22 -0.55 -5.96
C LEU A 126 -13.66 -1.21 -7.26
N GLN A 127 -13.14 -0.82 -8.43
CA GLN A 127 -13.46 -1.53 -9.67
C GLN A 127 -12.47 -2.69 -9.90
N ASP A 128 -11.20 -2.38 -10.05
CA ASP A 128 -10.18 -3.32 -10.49
C ASP A 128 -9.05 -3.43 -9.46
N LEU A 129 -8.72 -4.66 -9.05
CA LEU A 129 -7.67 -4.96 -8.09
C LEU A 129 -6.67 -5.97 -8.65
N SER A 130 -5.42 -5.55 -8.81
CA SER A 130 -4.34 -6.37 -9.37
C SER A 130 -3.06 -6.34 -8.51
N PRO A 131 -3.08 -6.90 -7.28
CA PRO A 131 -1.94 -6.88 -6.38
C PRO A 131 -0.85 -7.86 -6.83
N ILE A 132 0.41 -7.46 -6.66
CA ILE A 132 1.59 -8.29 -6.88
C ILE A 132 2.36 -8.43 -5.56
N MET A 133 2.71 -9.68 -5.22
CA MET A 133 3.50 -9.99 -4.03
C MET A 133 4.63 -10.96 -4.37
N GLU A 134 5.88 -10.50 -4.30
CA GLU A 134 7.10 -11.26 -4.61
C GLU A 134 8.17 -11.11 -3.50
N PRO A 135 7.92 -11.62 -2.28
CA PRO A 135 8.90 -11.56 -1.21
C PRO A 135 10.09 -12.50 -1.49
N GLY A 136 11.32 -12.04 -1.23
CA GLY A 136 12.53 -12.89 -1.24
C GLY A 136 12.53 -13.94 -0.11
N GLY A 137 11.77 -13.69 0.95
CA GLY A 137 11.53 -14.55 2.10
C GLY A 137 10.31 -14.04 2.87
N LEU A 138 9.34 -14.91 3.20
CA LEU A 138 8.21 -14.55 4.05
C LEU A 138 7.88 -15.69 5.02
N GLN A 139 7.83 -15.42 6.33
CA GLN A 139 7.54 -16.46 7.33
C GLN A 139 6.04 -16.62 7.54
N ASP A 140 5.36 -15.56 7.94
CA ASP A 140 3.95 -15.54 8.31
C ASP A 140 3.15 -14.50 7.51
N LEU A 141 1.99 -14.91 6.98
CA LEU A 141 1.10 -14.07 6.18
C LEU A 141 -0.35 -14.17 6.66
N SER A 142 -0.94 -13.06 7.06
CA SER A 142 -2.31 -12.96 7.61
C SER A 142 -3.11 -11.80 6.99
N PRO A 143 -3.52 -11.89 5.72
CA PRO A 143 -4.22 -10.80 5.03
C PRO A 143 -5.71 -10.73 5.40
N ILE A 144 -6.25 -9.51 5.48
CA ILE A 144 -7.68 -9.22 5.56
C ILE A 144 -8.10 -8.44 4.32
N MET A 145 -9.16 -8.89 3.65
CA MET A 145 -9.69 -8.26 2.45
C MET A 145 -11.23 -8.24 2.49
N GLU A 146 -11.80 -7.05 2.71
CA GLU A 146 -13.24 -6.83 2.81
C GLU A 146 -13.71 -5.68 1.88
N PRO A 147 -13.58 -5.82 0.55
CA PRO A 147 -13.96 -4.77 -0.38
C PRO A 147 -15.48 -4.69 -0.58
N GLU A 148 -16.01 -3.48 -0.58
CA GLU A 148 -17.35 -3.19 -1.07
C GLU A 148 -17.29 -2.78 -2.55
N GLY A 149 -18.12 -3.40 -3.40
CA GLY A 149 -18.22 -3.00 -4.81
C GLY A 149 -17.13 -3.50 -5.76
N LEU A 150 -16.21 -4.37 -5.31
CA LEU A 150 -15.16 -4.99 -6.16
C LEU A 150 -15.75 -5.67 -7.40
N GLN A 151 -15.28 -5.27 -8.59
CA GLN A 151 -15.70 -5.87 -9.86
C GLN A 151 -14.72 -6.93 -10.35
N ASP A 152 -13.44 -6.59 -10.45
CA ASP A 152 -12.39 -7.45 -10.99
C ASP A 152 -11.21 -7.63 -10.02
N LEU A 153 -10.71 -8.88 -9.93
CA LEU A 153 -9.62 -9.26 -9.03
C LEU A 153 -8.62 -10.19 -9.76
N SER A 154 -7.37 -9.75 -9.86
CA SER A 154 -6.29 -10.45 -10.57
C SER A 154 -4.96 -10.46 -9.78
N PRO A 155 -4.87 -11.20 -8.65
CA PRO A 155 -3.68 -11.23 -7.82
C PRO A 155 -2.56 -12.10 -8.42
N ILE A 156 -1.31 -11.67 -8.21
CA ILE A 156 -0.10 -12.44 -8.49
C ILE A 156 0.68 -12.61 -7.18
N MET A 157 1.10 -13.83 -6.89
CA MET A 157 1.87 -14.16 -5.69
C MET A 157 2.97 -15.17 -6.03
N GLU A 158 4.22 -14.74 -5.90
CA GLU A 158 5.43 -15.54 -6.14
C GLU A 158 6.40 -15.46 -4.97
N PRO A 159 6.12 -16.16 -3.86
CA PRO A 159 6.87 -15.95 -2.64
C PRO A 159 8.07 -16.89 -2.57
N GLY A 160 9.25 -16.31 -2.41
CA GLY A 160 10.47 -17.03 -2.04
C GLY A 160 10.34 -17.57 -0.62
N GLY A 161 10.41 -18.90 -0.44
CA GLY A 161 10.67 -19.49 0.88
C GLY A 161 9.57 -19.44 1.94
N LEU A 162 8.27 -19.38 1.57
CA LEU A 162 7.16 -19.42 2.55
C LEU A 162 7.22 -20.60 3.52
N GLN A 163 7.09 -20.31 4.82
CA GLN A 163 7.03 -21.33 5.87
C GLN A 163 5.65 -21.53 6.50
N ASP A 164 4.78 -20.51 6.56
CA ASP A 164 3.40 -20.68 7.01
C ASP A 164 2.42 -19.87 6.15
N PHE A 165 1.36 -20.52 5.69
CA PHE A 165 0.30 -19.89 4.90
C PHE A 165 -1.05 -20.39 5.43
N PRO A 166 -1.75 -19.60 6.26
CA PRO A 166 -3.08 -19.98 6.69
C PRO A 166 -4.02 -20.04 5.48
N LEU A 167 -4.70 -21.18 5.29
CA LEU A 167 -5.72 -21.38 4.25
C LEU A 167 -7.03 -20.60 4.51
N LEU A 168 -6.96 -19.38 5.04
CA LEU A 168 -8.12 -18.55 5.36
C LEU A 168 -7.96 -17.17 4.75
N SER A 169 -8.05 -17.09 3.43
CA SER A 169 -8.55 -15.88 2.81
C SER A 169 -10.06 -15.84 3.05
N THR A 170 -10.53 -15.05 4.02
CA THR A 170 -11.94 -14.69 4.08
C THR A 170 -12.22 -13.61 3.06
N TYR A 171 -12.24 -13.97 1.77
CA TYR A 171 -12.82 -13.10 0.74
C TYR A 171 -14.32 -13.07 0.98
N ARG A 172 -14.84 -11.96 1.54
CA ARG A 172 -16.28 -11.77 1.69
C ARG A 172 -16.81 -10.83 0.61
N THR A 173 -16.76 -11.26 -0.65
CA THR A 173 -17.38 -10.51 -1.75
C THR A 173 -18.91 -10.54 -1.62
N GLN A 174 -19.54 -9.44 -1.25
CA GLN A 174 -20.97 -9.22 -1.53
C GLN A 174 -21.12 -8.67 -2.96
N GLY A 175 -21.02 -9.54 -3.96
CA GLY A 175 -21.14 -9.16 -5.38
C GLY A 175 -21.62 -10.34 -6.23
N VAL A 176 -22.65 -10.12 -7.05
CA VAL A 176 -23.29 -11.14 -7.89
C VAL A 176 -22.36 -11.53 -9.03
N LEU A 177 -21.99 -12.82 -9.08
CA LEU A 177 -21.36 -13.43 -10.26
C LEU A 177 -22.36 -13.46 -11.41
N TYR A 178 -22.02 -12.86 -12.56
CA TYR A 178 -22.69 -13.09 -13.84
C TYR A 178 -21.89 -14.06 -14.72
#